data_AF-A0A5C4VTF8-F1
#
_entry.id   AF-A0A5C4VTF8-F1
#
_cell.length_a   1.000
_cell.length_b   1.000
_cell.length_c   1.000
_cell.angle_alpha   90.00
_cell.angle_beta   90.00
_cell.angle_gamma   90.00
#
_symmetry.space_group_name_H-M   'P 1'
#
loop_
_entity.id
_entity.type
_entity.pdbx_description
1 polymer ?
#
loop_
_entity_poly.entity_id
_entity_poly.type
_entity_poly.pdbx_seq_one_letter_code
_entity_poly.pdbx_strand_id
1 'polypeptide(L)'
;MIDEMQRRYADFLHRNPYLTQATCWTVVQPIASPLTVEAIAERLGGRAEDLEPEPDDDVDEADYEGAFYISHDDASFILYEDNGYQGSRPEVLRRLSDGARVMSLFWNINWTARLTYAAYGTIVTALDPKLPGERRGKTPHVLDAELAVLEAAAEPGQWQAAAMAVVEAVTGVRLDLPDASAPRLLLEETIPDDPRAPSVLGTVDPDLDVRLRLAPEPVRTAVIHRVVHAYVAATGLAGEPMVQEALDRLVTGGGEPRRAGAGLTPLLVRLMEDRRDRQGAVLAEDHPVSRRFWAAQALDEAMPGRTWPDRLDALANAPTILGDMWPALRAQLTTMIDEGANSPSTRAPQPYE
;
A
#
# COMPACT_ATOMS: atom_id res chain seq x y z
N MET A 1 2.78 -32.18 -2.37
CA MET A 1 2.06 -31.96 -1.11
C MET A 1 1.18 -30.72 -1.24
N ILE A 2 1.75 -29.55 -1.55
CA ILE A 2 0.97 -28.31 -1.75
C ILE A 2 -0.04 -28.39 -2.90
N ASP A 3 0.26 -29.10 -4.00
CA ASP A 3 -0.70 -29.32 -5.10
C ASP A 3 -1.95 -30.12 -4.67
N GLU A 4 -1.80 -31.01 -3.69
CA GLU A 4 -2.92 -31.76 -3.13
C GLU A 4 -3.78 -30.86 -2.25
N MET A 5 -3.14 -30.01 -1.43
CA MET A 5 -3.81 -28.98 -0.65
C MET A 5 -4.58 -28.03 -1.58
N GLN A 6 -3.98 -27.59 -2.70
CA GLN A 6 -4.63 -26.74 -3.69
C GLN A 6 -5.89 -27.40 -4.27
N ARG A 7 -5.81 -28.66 -4.71
CA ARG A 7 -6.99 -29.38 -5.22
C ARG A 7 -8.09 -29.49 -4.18
N ARG A 8 -7.73 -29.79 -2.93
CA ARG A 8 -8.71 -29.84 -1.83
C ARG A 8 -9.36 -28.47 -1.59
N TYR A 9 -8.60 -27.38 -1.62
CA TYR A 9 -9.16 -26.04 -1.45
C TYR A 9 -10.02 -25.62 -2.65
N ALA A 10 -9.73 -26.09 -3.86
CA ALA A 10 -10.62 -25.92 -5.00
C ALA A 10 -11.97 -26.60 -4.77
N ASP A 11 -11.98 -27.85 -4.28
CA ASP A 11 -13.21 -28.56 -3.92
C ASP A 11 -13.95 -27.91 -2.73
N PHE A 12 -13.21 -27.35 -1.79
CA PHE A 12 -13.77 -26.61 -0.65
C PHE A 12 -14.48 -25.33 -1.10
N LEU A 13 -13.84 -24.51 -1.95
CA LEU A 13 -14.44 -23.30 -2.50
C LEU A 13 -15.62 -23.63 -3.43
N HIS A 14 -15.57 -24.74 -4.16
CA HIS A 14 -16.70 -25.20 -4.98
C HIS A 14 -17.94 -25.53 -4.14
N ARG A 15 -17.73 -26.15 -2.96
CA ARG A 15 -18.82 -26.45 -2.01
C ARG A 15 -19.30 -25.24 -1.22
N ASN A 16 -18.48 -24.21 -1.11
CA ASN A 16 -18.75 -22.98 -0.36
C ASN A 16 -18.58 -21.76 -1.28
N PRO A 17 -19.44 -21.58 -2.30
CA PRO A 17 -19.24 -20.56 -3.33
C PRO A 17 -19.25 -19.13 -2.80
N TYR A 18 -19.90 -18.86 -1.67
CA TYR A 18 -19.90 -17.54 -1.03
C TYR A 18 -18.50 -17.10 -0.60
N LEU A 19 -17.63 -18.03 -0.18
CA LEU A 19 -16.24 -17.72 0.19
C LEU A 19 -15.43 -17.17 -0.98
N THR A 20 -15.82 -17.45 -2.22
CA THR A 20 -15.12 -16.88 -3.39
C THR A 20 -15.28 -15.36 -3.49
N GLN A 21 -16.29 -14.79 -2.81
CA GLN A 21 -16.57 -13.36 -2.81
C GLN A 21 -15.69 -12.60 -1.83
N ALA A 22 -15.67 -13.03 -0.56
CA ALA A 22 -14.85 -12.42 0.46
C ALA A 22 -14.58 -13.40 1.60
N THR A 23 -13.37 -13.35 2.16
CA THR A 23 -12.93 -14.17 3.29
C THR A 23 -11.67 -13.53 3.87
N CYS A 24 -11.56 -13.51 5.20
CA CYS A 24 -10.27 -13.41 5.86
C CYS A 24 -10.01 -14.65 6.73
N TRP A 25 -8.85 -15.27 6.51
CA TRP A 25 -8.37 -16.38 7.30
C TRP A 25 -6.98 -16.05 7.85
N THR A 26 -6.88 -15.98 9.17
CA THR A 26 -5.64 -15.68 9.87
C THR A 26 -5.27 -16.79 10.85
N VAL A 27 -4.07 -17.32 10.75
CA VAL A 27 -3.52 -18.33 11.65
C VAL A 27 -2.48 -17.68 12.55
N VAL A 28 -2.62 -17.83 13.85
CA VAL A 28 -1.67 -17.32 14.86
C VAL A 28 -1.05 -18.51 15.59
N GLN A 29 0.27 -18.62 15.57
CA GLN A 29 1.01 -19.71 16.22
C GLN A 29 1.97 -19.14 17.26
N PRO A 30 1.65 -19.26 18.56
CA PRO A 30 2.52 -18.82 19.64
C PRO A 30 3.86 -19.57 19.62
N ILE A 31 4.96 -18.88 19.94
CA ILE A 31 6.30 -19.50 19.93
C ILE A 31 6.89 -19.63 21.34
N ALA A 32 6.84 -18.56 22.13
CA ALA A 32 7.53 -18.51 23.42
C ALA A 32 6.62 -18.82 24.62
N SER A 33 5.34 -18.46 24.55
CA SER A 33 4.37 -18.65 25.62
C SER A 33 3.01 -18.96 25.04
N PRO A 34 2.20 -19.82 25.68
CA PRO A 34 0.82 -20.04 25.28
C PRO A 34 0.07 -18.71 25.23
N LEU A 35 -0.75 -18.51 24.20
CA LEU A 35 -1.74 -17.46 24.15
C LEU A 35 -3.10 -18.03 24.57
N THR A 36 -4.00 -17.16 25.00
CA THR A 36 -5.41 -17.49 25.25
C THR A 36 -6.30 -16.76 24.24
N VAL A 37 -7.57 -17.16 24.14
CA VAL A 37 -8.56 -16.48 23.29
C VAL A 37 -8.72 -15.01 23.70
N GLU A 38 -8.71 -14.73 24.99
CA GLU A 38 -8.78 -13.38 25.55
C GLU A 38 -7.58 -12.52 25.10
N ALA A 39 -6.36 -13.08 25.15
CA ALA A 39 -5.18 -12.39 24.68
C ALA A 39 -5.21 -12.13 23.16
N ILE A 40 -5.82 -13.02 22.38
CA ILE A 40 -6.08 -12.78 20.95
C ILE A 40 -7.06 -11.62 20.77
N ALA A 41 -8.17 -11.61 21.50
CA ALA A 41 -9.16 -10.53 21.43
C ALA A 41 -8.56 -9.16 21.75
N GLU A 42 -7.75 -9.07 22.80
CA GLU A 42 -7.02 -7.85 23.15
C GLU A 42 -6.03 -7.40 22.06
N ARG A 43 -5.39 -8.34 21.37
CA ARG A 43 -4.48 -8.04 20.25
C ARG A 43 -5.22 -7.55 19.01
N LEU A 44 -6.44 -8.02 18.79
CA LEU A 44 -7.35 -7.54 17.74
C LEU A 44 -7.89 -6.13 18.02
N GLY A 45 -7.77 -5.66 19.27
CA GLY A 45 -8.25 -4.34 19.70
C GLY A 45 -9.59 -4.37 20.44
N GLY A 46 -10.18 -5.56 20.61
CA GLY A 46 -11.37 -5.74 21.44
C GLY A 46 -11.01 -5.95 22.92
N ARG A 47 -12.03 -6.19 23.74
CA ARG A 47 -11.85 -6.57 25.15
C ARG A 47 -12.23 -8.03 25.34
N ALA A 48 -11.58 -8.71 26.28
CA ALA A 48 -11.91 -10.10 26.61
C ALA A 48 -13.37 -10.29 27.07
N GLU A 49 -13.97 -9.26 27.67
CA GLU A 49 -15.37 -9.25 28.10
C GLU A 49 -16.38 -9.14 26.95
N ASP A 50 -15.93 -8.76 25.75
CA ASP A 50 -16.75 -8.69 24.53
C ASP A 50 -16.76 -10.02 23.76
N LEU A 51 -16.11 -11.07 24.29
CA LEU A 51 -16.14 -12.40 23.70
C LEU A 51 -17.48 -13.08 23.97
N GLU A 52 -18.13 -13.50 22.89
CA GLU A 52 -19.35 -14.29 22.90
C GLU A 52 -18.98 -15.76 22.68
N PRO A 53 -18.97 -16.61 23.72
CA PRO A 53 -18.51 -17.99 23.60
C PRO A 53 -19.45 -18.88 22.76
N GLU A 54 -20.74 -18.56 22.75
CA GLU A 54 -21.79 -19.22 21.98
C GLU A 54 -22.63 -18.11 21.33
N PRO A 55 -22.17 -17.55 20.19
CA PRO A 55 -22.87 -16.48 19.51
C PRO A 55 -24.21 -16.97 18.97
N ASP A 56 -25.23 -16.09 18.99
CA ASP A 56 -26.47 -16.35 18.24
C ASP A 56 -26.18 -16.23 16.72
N ASP A 57 -26.98 -16.91 15.90
CA ASP A 57 -26.65 -17.24 14.51
C ASP A 57 -26.61 -16.03 13.53
N ASP A 58 -26.83 -14.80 14.00
CA ASP A 58 -26.84 -13.61 13.15
C ASP A 58 -25.81 -12.55 13.62
N VAL A 59 -24.90 -12.16 12.71
CA VAL A 59 -24.16 -10.89 12.77
C VAL A 59 -24.90 -9.92 11.85
N ASP A 60 -25.20 -8.72 12.31
CA ASP A 60 -25.77 -7.70 11.42
C ASP A 60 -24.78 -7.38 10.29
N GLU A 61 -25.26 -7.18 9.05
CA GLU A 61 -24.37 -6.90 7.91
C GLU A 61 -23.44 -5.68 8.16
N ALA A 62 -23.89 -4.73 8.99
CA ALA A 62 -23.12 -3.56 9.40
C ALA A 62 -21.87 -3.91 10.24
N ASP A 63 -21.89 -5.07 10.88
CA ASP A 63 -20.92 -5.52 11.87
C ASP A 63 -19.93 -6.56 11.30
N TYR A 64 -20.13 -7.00 10.04
CA TYR A 64 -19.23 -7.92 9.35
C TYR A 64 -17.77 -7.44 9.30
N GLU A 65 -17.54 -6.13 9.25
CA GLU A 65 -16.19 -5.58 9.21
C GLU A 65 -15.40 -5.80 10.51
N GLY A 66 -16.06 -6.09 11.63
CA GLY A 66 -15.44 -6.23 12.96
C GLY A 66 -15.64 -7.60 13.61
N ALA A 67 -16.31 -8.53 12.94
CA ALA A 67 -16.65 -9.84 13.51
C ALA A 67 -15.55 -10.89 13.26
N PHE A 68 -15.00 -11.43 14.34
CA PHE A 68 -14.03 -12.52 14.31
C PHE A 68 -14.60 -13.76 14.98
N TYR A 69 -14.54 -14.89 14.28
CA TYR A 69 -14.70 -16.21 14.89
C TYR A 69 -13.32 -16.76 15.23
N ILE A 70 -13.14 -17.15 16.50
CA ILE A 70 -11.85 -17.56 17.03
C ILE A 70 -11.93 -19.04 17.42
N SER A 71 -11.31 -19.90 16.61
CA SER A 71 -11.14 -21.31 16.93
C SER A 71 -9.66 -21.62 17.16
N HIS A 72 -9.35 -22.86 17.56
CA HIS A 72 -7.98 -23.30 17.73
C HIS A 72 -7.80 -24.76 17.29
N ASP A 73 -6.61 -25.04 16.77
CA ASP A 73 -6.12 -26.39 16.45
C ASP A 73 -4.79 -26.60 17.18
N ASP A 74 -4.82 -27.46 18.20
CA ASP A 74 -3.74 -27.63 19.18
C ASP A 74 -3.34 -26.26 19.81
N ALA A 75 -2.10 -25.83 19.61
CA ALA A 75 -1.61 -24.54 20.09
C ALA A 75 -1.84 -23.36 19.12
N SER A 76 -2.37 -23.62 17.93
CA SER A 76 -2.58 -22.61 16.89
C SER A 76 -3.99 -22.03 16.99
N PHE A 77 -4.12 -20.72 16.85
CA PHE A 77 -5.42 -20.05 16.75
C PHE A 77 -5.76 -19.81 15.28
N ILE A 78 -7.03 -19.99 14.94
CA ILE A 78 -7.61 -19.70 13.63
C ILE A 78 -8.63 -18.59 13.84
N LEU A 79 -8.39 -17.46 13.18
CA LEU A 79 -9.29 -16.32 13.14
C LEU A 79 -9.94 -16.32 11.77
N TYR A 80 -11.27 -16.39 11.76
CA TYR A 80 -12.06 -16.34 10.54
C TYR A 80 -12.99 -15.13 10.59
N GLU A 81 -12.96 -14.34 9.52
CA GLU A 81 -13.89 -13.23 9.32
C GLU A 81 -14.71 -13.54 8.07
N ASP A 82 -16.03 -13.64 8.23
CA ASP A 82 -16.95 -13.71 7.11
C ASP A 82 -17.12 -12.30 6.54
N ASN A 83 -16.59 -12.06 5.34
CA ASN A 83 -16.60 -10.76 4.66
C ASN A 83 -15.83 -9.61 5.37
N GLY A 84 -15.21 -9.85 6.52
CA GLY A 84 -14.30 -8.91 7.20
C GLY A 84 -12.89 -8.86 6.58
N TYR A 85 -12.07 -7.89 7.02
CA TYR A 85 -10.71 -7.67 6.50
C TYR A 85 -9.68 -7.26 7.55
N GLN A 86 -10.06 -7.18 8.83
CA GLN A 86 -9.26 -6.62 9.90
C GLN A 86 -7.99 -7.46 10.13
N GLY A 87 -8.10 -8.79 10.08
CA GLY A 87 -6.98 -9.72 10.16
C GLY A 87 -5.96 -9.55 9.03
N SER A 88 -6.31 -8.90 7.92
CA SER A 88 -5.39 -8.62 6.81
C SER A 88 -4.55 -7.35 6.98
N ARG A 89 -4.85 -6.54 7.99
CA ARG A 89 -4.28 -5.20 8.18
C ARG A 89 -2.89 -5.29 8.85
N PRO A 90 -1.85 -4.59 8.34
CA PRO A 90 -0.50 -4.64 8.91
C PRO A 90 -0.42 -4.32 10.41
N GLU A 91 -1.17 -3.33 10.86
CA GLU A 91 -1.29 -2.88 12.25
C GLU A 91 -1.84 -3.96 13.18
N VAL A 92 -2.87 -4.69 12.74
CA VAL A 92 -3.44 -5.85 13.45
C VAL A 92 -2.42 -7.00 13.46
N LEU A 93 -1.83 -7.32 12.30
CA LEU A 93 -0.88 -8.41 12.16
C LEU A 93 0.40 -8.22 12.99
N ARG A 94 0.87 -6.99 13.17
CA ARG A 94 2.00 -6.70 14.05
C ARG A 94 1.65 -6.97 15.53
N ARG A 95 0.45 -6.63 15.97
CA ARG A 95 0.01 -6.95 17.35
C ARG A 95 -0.21 -8.45 17.53
N LEU A 96 -0.88 -9.12 16.59
CA LEU A 96 -1.11 -10.56 16.64
C LEU A 96 0.19 -11.36 16.66
N SER A 97 1.19 -10.93 15.89
CA SER A 97 2.48 -11.61 15.79
C SER A 97 3.47 -11.28 16.92
N ASP A 98 3.11 -10.47 17.93
CA ASP A 98 4.01 -10.25 19.05
C ASP A 98 4.22 -11.54 19.87
N GLY A 99 5.44 -12.06 19.94
CA GLY A 99 5.73 -13.37 20.54
C GLY A 99 5.15 -14.58 19.78
N ALA A 100 4.68 -14.40 18.54
CA ALA A 100 4.08 -15.42 17.70
C ALA A 100 4.53 -15.31 16.23
N ARG A 101 4.18 -16.29 15.42
CA ARG A 101 4.13 -16.14 13.95
C ARG A 101 2.68 -16.10 13.49
N VAL A 102 2.39 -15.32 12.45
CA VAL A 102 1.05 -15.12 11.91
C VAL A 102 1.08 -15.24 10.40
N MET A 103 0.14 -15.98 9.83
CA MET A 103 -0.15 -15.99 8.40
C MET A 103 -1.59 -15.54 8.20
N SER A 104 -1.82 -14.53 7.37
CA SER A 104 -3.16 -14.07 7.02
C SER A 104 -3.37 -14.06 5.51
N LEU A 105 -4.53 -14.54 5.09
CA LEU A 105 -5.00 -14.52 3.73
C LEU A 105 -6.35 -13.82 3.69
N PHE A 106 -6.48 -12.85 2.80
CA PHE A 106 -7.69 -12.07 2.61
C PHE A 106 -7.98 -11.86 1.13
N TRP A 107 -9.27 -11.84 0.78
CA TRP A 107 -9.74 -11.29 -0.48
C TRP A 107 -11.16 -10.74 -0.38
N ASN A 108 -11.56 -9.91 -1.35
CA ASN A 108 -12.93 -9.42 -1.49
C ASN A 108 -13.37 -9.24 -2.96
N ILE A 109 -14.64 -8.91 -3.15
CA ILE A 109 -15.27 -8.67 -4.46
C ILE A 109 -14.68 -7.46 -5.19
N ASN A 110 -14.06 -6.53 -4.46
CA ASN A 110 -13.41 -5.34 -5.00
C ASN A 110 -11.99 -5.64 -5.51
N TRP A 111 -11.72 -6.90 -5.88
CA TRP A 111 -10.45 -7.37 -6.43
C TRP A 111 -9.24 -7.17 -5.52
N THR A 112 -9.46 -6.84 -4.24
CA THR A 112 -8.37 -6.74 -3.26
C THR A 112 -8.05 -8.13 -2.76
N ALA A 113 -6.78 -8.52 -2.78
CA ALA A 113 -6.32 -9.72 -2.09
C ALA A 113 -4.97 -9.47 -1.42
N ARG A 114 -4.72 -10.17 -0.32
CA ARG A 114 -3.48 -10.03 0.44
C ARG A 114 -3.13 -11.34 1.11
N LEU A 115 -1.89 -11.77 0.94
CA LEU A 115 -1.27 -12.84 1.71
C LEU A 115 -0.11 -12.23 2.49
N THR A 116 -0.13 -12.35 3.81
CA THR A 116 0.85 -11.74 4.70
C THR A 116 1.37 -12.72 5.74
N TYR A 117 2.68 -12.84 5.81
CA TYR A 117 3.42 -13.53 6.86
C TYR A 117 4.09 -12.51 7.78
N ALA A 118 3.80 -12.59 9.07
CA ALA A 118 4.36 -11.75 10.11
C ALA A 118 4.94 -12.59 11.25
N ALA A 119 6.01 -12.11 11.87
CA ALA A 119 6.61 -12.74 13.04
C ALA A 119 7.19 -11.66 13.97
N TYR A 120 6.97 -11.81 15.27
CA TYR A 120 7.49 -10.90 16.31
C TYR A 120 7.23 -9.42 16.00
N GLY A 121 5.99 -9.07 15.64
CA GLY A 121 5.60 -7.70 15.33
C GLY A 121 6.20 -7.14 14.04
N THR A 122 6.78 -7.98 13.18
CA THR A 122 7.37 -7.58 11.90
C THR A 122 6.64 -8.26 10.75
N ILE A 123 6.21 -7.47 9.76
CA ILE A 123 5.76 -8.01 8.47
C ILE A 123 6.98 -8.54 7.71
N VAL A 124 7.08 -9.86 7.58
CA VAL A 124 8.22 -10.53 6.96
C VAL A 124 8.05 -10.58 5.45
N THR A 125 6.90 -11.09 4.99
CA THR A 125 6.51 -11.16 3.58
C THR A 125 5.06 -10.73 3.45
N ALA A 126 4.76 -9.88 2.47
CA ALA A 126 3.40 -9.58 2.06
C ALA A 126 3.35 -9.47 0.53
N LEU A 127 2.24 -9.91 -0.07
CA LEU A 127 1.99 -9.82 -1.51
C LEU A 127 0.48 -9.80 -1.80
N ASP A 128 0.12 -9.41 -3.02
CA ASP A 128 -1.16 -9.81 -3.60
C ASP A 128 -0.98 -11.20 -4.22
N PRO A 129 -1.73 -12.24 -3.80
CA PRO A 129 -1.59 -13.58 -4.37
C PRO A 129 -1.89 -13.67 -5.87
N LYS A 130 -2.56 -12.66 -6.46
CA LYS A 130 -2.76 -12.52 -7.91
C LYS A 130 -1.52 -12.02 -8.64
N LEU A 131 -0.60 -11.38 -7.92
CA LEU A 131 0.67 -10.84 -8.42
C LEU A 131 1.83 -11.39 -7.57
N PRO A 132 2.08 -12.71 -7.59
CA PRO A 132 3.00 -13.35 -6.64
C PRO A 132 4.45 -12.89 -6.77
N GLY A 133 4.83 -12.22 -7.86
CA GLY A 133 6.14 -11.59 -8.04
C GLY A 133 6.31 -10.24 -7.30
N GLU A 134 5.22 -9.57 -6.93
CA GLU A 134 5.24 -8.26 -6.25
C GLU A 134 5.27 -8.43 -4.72
N ARG A 135 6.44 -8.84 -4.22
CA ARG A 135 6.64 -9.15 -2.79
C ARG A 135 7.25 -7.95 -2.06
N ARG A 136 6.77 -7.70 -0.83
CA ARG A 136 7.27 -6.67 0.09
C ARG A 136 7.42 -7.23 1.51
N GLY A 137 8.01 -6.46 2.42
CA GLY A 137 8.24 -6.84 3.81
C GLY A 137 9.74 -6.86 4.17
N LYS A 138 10.06 -7.30 5.40
CA LYS A 138 11.44 -7.32 5.90
C LYS A 138 12.32 -8.34 5.17
N THR A 139 11.76 -9.47 4.77
CA THR A 139 12.47 -10.55 4.06
C THR A 139 11.52 -11.15 3.02
N PRO A 140 11.21 -10.40 1.95
CA PRO A 140 10.09 -10.69 1.05
C PRO A 140 10.17 -12.07 0.41
N HIS A 141 11.37 -12.62 0.22
CA HIS A 141 11.62 -13.88 -0.48
C HIS A 141 11.74 -15.13 0.40
N VAL A 142 11.40 -15.04 1.69
CA VAL A 142 11.58 -16.19 2.62
C VAL A 142 10.64 -17.37 2.32
N LEU A 143 9.53 -17.14 1.60
CA LEU A 143 8.52 -18.14 1.26
C LEU A 143 8.52 -18.54 -0.22
N ASP A 144 9.61 -18.29 -0.95
CA ASP A 144 9.66 -18.50 -2.41
C ASP A 144 9.32 -19.94 -2.81
N ALA A 145 9.71 -20.92 -2.01
CA ALA A 145 9.43 -22.33 -2.27
C ALA A 145 7.93 -22.65 -2.16
N GLU A 146 7.26 -22.13 -1.14
CA GLU A 146 5.83 -22.33 -0.92
C GLU A 146 5.00 -21.52 -1.94
N LEU A 147 5.43 -20.30 -2.27
CA LEU A 147 4.73 -19.41 -3.20
C LEU A 147 4.81 -19.86 -4.67
N ALA A 148 5.68 -20.81 -5.03
CA ALA A 148 5.78 -21.35 -6.39
C ALA A 148 4.43 -21.90 -6.92
N VAL A 149 3.55 -22.40 -6.06
CA VAL A 149 2.21 -22.87 -6.45
C VAL A 149 1.32 -21.72 -6.97
N LEU A 150 1.50 -20.49 -6.48
CA LEU A 150 0.77 -19.32 -6.96
C LEU A 150 1.24 -18.89 -8.34
N GLU A 151 2.54 -18.95 -8.60
CA GLU A 151 3.10 -18.64 -9.92
C GLU A 151 2.61 -19.63 -11.00
N ALA A 152 2.40 -20.89 -10.61
CA ALA A 152 1.86 -21.93 -11.48
C ALA A 152 0.33 -21.82 -11.70
N ALA A 153 -0.39 -21.14 -10.81
CA ALA A 153 -1.84 -20.97 -10.86
C ALA A 153 -2.23 -19.86 -11.87
N ALA A 154 -2.02 -20.13 -13.16
CA ALA A 154 -2.22 -19.16 -14.24
C ALA A 154 -3.69 -18.89 -14.61
N GLU A 155 -4.62 -19.75 -14.20
CA GLU A 155 -6.05 -19.61 -14.54
C GLU A 155 -6.81 -18.74 -13.51
N PRO A 156 -7.71 -17.83 -13.98
CA PRO A 156 -8.61 -17.08 -13.09
C PRO A 156 -9.40 -18.01 -12.17
N GLY A 157 -9.37 -17.73 -10.86
CA GLY A 157 -10.06 -18.53 -9.82
C GLY A 157 -9.22 -19.65 -9.19
N GLN A 158 -8.09 -20.04 -9.77
CA GLN A 158 -7.20 -21.04 -9.14
C GLN A 158 -6.29 -20.44 -8.07
N TRP A 159 -6.02 -19.13 -8.13
CA TRP A 159 -5.14 -18.44 -7.19
C TRP A 159 -5.68 -18.48 -5.75
N GLN A 160 -7.00 -18.49 -5.53
CA GLN A 160 -7.59 -18.57 -4.18
C GLN A 160 -7.24 -19.91 -3.53
N ALA A 161 -7.49 -21.01 -4.22
CA ALA A 161 -7.15 -22.35 -3.74
C ALA A 161 -5.63 -22.53 -3.54
N ALA A 162 -4.82 -21.97 -4.44
CA ALA A 162 -3.37 -21.97 -4.31
C ALA A 162 -2.91 -21.15 -3.09
N ALA A 163 -3.49 -19.98 -2.85
CA ALA A 163 -3.17 -19.14 -1.70
C ALA A 163 -3.54 -19.83 -0.38
N MET A 164 -4.71 -20.47 -0.30
CA MET A 164 -5.10 -21.27 0.88
C MET A 164 -4.13 -22.44 1.11
N ALA A 165 -3.67 -23.09 0.04
CA ALA A 165 -2.67 -24.14 0.12
C ALA A 165 -1.33 -23.64 0.67
N VAL A 166 -0.91 -22.41 0.32
CA VAL A 166 0.28 -21.78 0.91
C VAL A 166 0.12 -21.58 2.41
N VAL A 167 -1.04 -21.09 2.87
CA VAL A 167 -1.28 -20.90 4.31
C VAL A 167 -1.15 -22.21 5.06
N GLU A 168 -1.81 -23.28 4.59
CA GLU A 168 -1.71 -24.61 5.24
C GLU A 168 -0.30 -25.19 5.15
N ALA A 169 0.39 -25.03 4.02
CA ALA A 169 1.76 -25.53 3.87
C ALA A 169 2.75 -24.86 4.84
N VAL A 170 2.62 -23.55 5.07
CA VAL A 170 3.52 -22.79 5.96
C VAL A 170 3.18 -23.02 7.44
N THR A 171 1.89 -23.09 7.76
CA THR A 171 1.42 -23.13 9.16
C THR A 171 1.18 -24.55 9.68
N GLY A 172 0.90 -25.50 8.79
CA GLY A 172 0.38 -26.83 9.12
C GLY A 172 -1.11 -26.83 9.48
N VAL A 173 -1.77 -25.67 9.48
CA VAL A 173 -3.15 -25.49 9.94
C VAL A 173 -4.09 -25.42 8.75
N ARG A 174 -5.17 -26.18 8.81
CA ARG A 174 -6.22 -26.18 7.79
C ARG A 174 -7.31 -25.18 8.16
N LEU A 175 -7.93 -24.56 7.16
CA LEU A 175 -9.20 -23.87 7.38
C LEU A 175 -10.34 -24.89 7.46
N ASP A 176 -10.86 -25.06 8.66
CA ASP A 176 -12.20 -25.56 8.89
C ASP A 176 -13.07 -24.37 9.30
N LEU A 177 -14.25 -24.25 8.68
CA LEU A 177 -15.15 -23.13 8.99
C LEU A 177 -15.59 -23.21 10.45
N PRO A 178 -15.72 -22.06 11.15
CA PRO A 178 -16.22 -22.04 12.51
C PRO A 178 -17.58 -22.73 12.61
N ASP A 179 -17.77 -23.52 13.66
CA ASP A 179 -19.09 -24.00 14.05
C ASP A 179 -19.71 -23.06 15.09
N ALA A 180 -20.97 -23.33 15.49
CA ALA A 180 -21.72 -22.50 16.43
C ALA A 180 -21.10 -22.42 17.85
N SER A 181 -20.08 -23.24 18.15
CA SER A 181 -19.36 -23.20 19.44
C SER A 181 -18.08 -22.36 19.40
N ALA A 182 -17.70 -21.83 18.24
CA ALA A 182 -16.54 -20.96 18.13
C ALA A 182 -16.83 -19.59 18.74
N PRO A 183 -16.03 -19.13 19.73
CA PRO A 183 -16.17 -17.79 20.27
C PRO A 183 -16.14 -16.71 19.19
N ARG A 184 -17.07 -15.77 19.27
CA ARG A 184 -17.12 -14.58 18.42
C ARG A 184 -16.64 -13.35 19.19
N LEU A 185 -15.83 -12.53 18.54
CA LEU A 185 -15.51 -11.17 19.01
C LEU A 185 -16.10 -10.18 18.00
N LEU A 186 -16.85 -9.21 18.49
CA LEU A 186 -17.26 -8.06 17.71
C LEU A 186 -16.45 -6.83 18.14
N LEU A 187 -15.73 -6.22 17.21
CA LEU A 187 -14.99 -4.99 17.48
C LEU A 187 -15.92 -3.77 17.46
N GLU A 188 -16.12 -3.12 18.61
CA GLU A 188 -16.77 -1.80 18.69
C GLU A 188 -15.96 -0.72 17.95
N GLU A 189 -14.64 -0.78 18.09
CA GLU A 189 -13.69 0.09 17.41
C GLU A 189 -12.57 -0.74 16.79
N THR A 190 -12.19 -0.38 15.57
CA THR A 190 -11.06 -1.02 14.90
C THR A 190 -9.77 -0.32 15.25
N ILE A 191 -8.65 -1.06 15.20
CA ILE A 191 -7.32 -0.47 15.38
C ILE A 191 -7.15 0.63 14.32
N PRO A 192 -6.66 1.84 14.67
CA PRO A 192 -6.42 2.87 13.67
C PRO A 192 -5.41 2.41 12.61
N ASP A 193 -5.63 2.82 11.36
CA ASP A 193 -4.64 2.65 10.29
C ASP A 193 -3.29 3.23 10.72
N ASP A 194 -2.20 2.59 10.28
CA ASP A 194 -0.89 3.21 10.41
C ASP A 194 -0.90 4.61 9.79
N PRO A 195 -0.28 5.61 10.45
CA PRO A 195 -0.12 6.93 9.86
C PRO A 195 0.52 6.82 8.47
N ARG A 196 -0.21 7.25 7.44
CA ARG A 196 0.28 7.29 6.07
C ARG A 196 0.73 8.69 5.72
N ALA A 197 1.80 8.78 4.94
CA ALA A 197 2.15 10.02 4.30
C ALA A 197 0.95 10.51 3.45
N PRO A 198 0.66 11.82 3.44
CA PRO A 198 -0.44 12.39 2.68
C PRO A 198 -0.24 12.29 1.16
N SER A 199 0.98 11.97 0.70
CA SER A 199 1.32 11.86 -0.71
C SER A 199 2.49 10.89 -0.96
N VAL A 200 2.78 10.60 -2.23
CA VAL A 200 3.91 9.75 -2.64
C VAL A 200 5.23 10.35 -2.18
N LEU A 201 5.40 11.68 -2.28
CA LEU A 201 6.61 12.36 -1.80
C LEU A 201 6.88 12.05 -0.33
N GLY A 202 5.87 12.10 0.55
CA GLY A 202 6.08 11.81 1.97
C GLY A 202 6.48 10.35 2.26
N THR A 203 6.25 9.43 1.31
CA THR A 203 6.76 8.05 1.41
C THR A 203 8.24 7.96 1.02
N VAL A 204 8.67 8.75 0.04
CA VAL A 204 10.05 8.73 -0.50
C VAL A 204 11.00 9.65 0.27
N ASP A 205 10.54 10.84 0.66
CA ASP A 205 11.29 11.88 1.38
C ASP A 205 10.39 12.60 2.39
N PRO A 206 10.07 11.95 3.53
CA PRO A 206 9.16 12.49 4.54
C PRO A 206 9.61 13.84 5.12
N ASP A 207 10.93 14.05 5.28
CA ASP A 207 11.46 15.32 5.79
C ASP A 207 11.20 16.47 4.80
N LEU A 208 11.43 16.25 3.51
CA LEU A 208 11.16 17.28 2.50
C LEU A 208 9.66 17.55 2.35
N ASP A 209 8.81 16.53 2.37
CA ASP A 209 7.36 16.68 2.32
C ASP A 209 6.85 17.55 3.48
N VAL A 210 7.24 17.22 4.72
CA VAL A 210 6.84 17.98 5.91
C VAL A 210 7.31 19.44 5.82
N ARG A 211 8.57 19.67 5.44
CA ARG A 211 9.11 21.03 5.28
C ARG A 211 8.33 21.84 4.25
N LEU A 212 7.98 21.24 3.12
CA LEU A 212 7.22 21.90 2.05
C LEU A 212 5.76 22.17 2.44
N ARG A 213 5.14 21.30 3.24
CA ARG A 213 3.77 21.52 3.75
C ARG A 213 3.74 22.68 4.75
N LEU A 214 4.77 22.81 5.57
CA LEU A 214 4.93 23.92 6.53
C LEU A 214 5.42 25.22 5.88
N ALA A 215 5.98 25.17 4.67
CA ALA A 215 6.46 26.34 3.95
C ALA A 215 5.30 27.20 3.39
N PRO A 216 5.47 28.53 3.29
CA PRO A 216 4.52 29.40 2.59
C PRO A 216 4.31 28.96 1.12
N GLU A 217 3.08 29.11 0.61
CA GLU A 217 2.74 28.72 -0.77
C GLU A 217 3.70 29.27 -1.86
N PRO A 218 4.19 30.53 -1.78
CA PRO A 218 5.18 31.03 -2.74
C PRO A 218 6.49 30.24 -2.74
N VAL A 219 6.95 29.80 -1.56
CA VAL A 219 8.18 29.02 -1.40
C VAL A 219 7.98 27.61 -1.97
N ARG A 220 6.85 26.97 -1.63
CA ARG A 220 6.47 25.66 -2.18
C ARG A 220 6.40 25.68 -3.70
N THR A 221 5.76 26.70 -4.28
CA THR A 221 5.69 26.88 -5.73
C THR A 221 7.06 27.07 -6.36
N ALA A 222 7.93 27.89 -5.76
CA ALA A 222 9.31 28.08 -6.24
C ALA A 222 10.14 26.78 -6.19
N VAL A 223 9.98 25.96 -5.15
CA VAL A 223 10.62 24.64 -5.05
C VAL A 223 10.16 23.73 -6.18
N ILE A 224 8.84 23.59 -6.38
CA ILE A 224 8.27 22.75 -7.45
C ILE A 224 8.82 23.18 -8.80
N HIS A 225 8.79 24.48 -9.11
CA HIS A 225 9.30 25.00 -10.38
C HIS A 225 10.77 24.65 -10.58
N ARG A 226 11.60 24.86 -9.54
CA ARG A 226 13.03 24.57 -9.60
C ARG A 226 13.32 23.09 -9.89
N VAL A 227 12.59 22.18 -9.24
CA VAL A 227 12.76 20.73 -9.45
C VAL A 227 12.30 20.32 -10.85
N VAL A 228 11.14 20.77 -11.30
CA VAL A 228 10.60 20.46 -12.62
C VAL A 228 11.53 20.98 -13.73
N HIS A 229 12.08 22.19 -13.59
CA HIS A 229 13.09 22.70 -14.51
C HIS A 229 14.34 21.82 -14.55
N ALA A 230 14.82 21.35 -13.38
CA ALA A 230 15.96 20.45 -13.31
C ALA A 230 15.66 19.12 -14.02
N TYR A 231 14.46 18.57 -13.90
CA TYR A 231 14.05 17.34 -14.62
C TYR A 231 14.05 17.52 -16.12
N VAL A 232 13.45 18.62 -16.61
CA VAL A 232 13.34 18.90 -18.05
C VAL A 232 14.74 19.06 -18.67
N ALA A 233 15.65 19.72 -17.95
CA ALA A 233 17.04 19.84 -18.37
C ALA A 233 17.77 18.49 -18.37
N ALA A 234 17.68 17.72 -17.27
CA ALA A 234 18.39 16.45 -17.11
C ALA A 234 17.93 15.36 -18.10
N THR A 235 16.67 15.40 -18.51
CA THR A 235 16.06 14.38 -19.40
C THR A 235 16.02 14.81 -20.87
N GLY A 236 16.49 16.01 -21.20
CA GLY A 236 16.50 16.54 -22.57
C GLY A 236 15.10 16.82 -23.13
N LEU A 237 14.13 17.09 -22.26
CA LEU A 237 12.76 17.46 -22.65
C LEU A 237 12.62 18.94 -23.00
N ALA A 238 13.66 19.75 -22.75
CA ALA A 238 13.66 21.18 -23.03
C ALA A 238 13.41 21.51 -24.51
N GLY A 239 13.68 20.59 -25.45
CA GLY A 239 13.39 20.78 -26.87
C GLY A 239 11.93 20.53 -27.29
N GLU A 240 11.09 19.98 -26.42
CA GLU A 240 9.71 19.62 -26.76
C GLU A 240 8.80 20.86 -26.67
N PRO A 241 8.09 21.26 -27.75
CA PRO A 241 7.24 22.45 -27.73
C PRO A 241 6.14 22.40 -26.65
N MET A 242 5.55 21.22 -26.44
CA MET A 242 4.53 21.00 -25.40
C MET A 242 5.07 21.20 -23.99
N VAL A 243 6.35 20.88 -23.76
CA VAL A 243 7.01 21.07 -22.46
C VAL A 243 7.29 22.54 -22.22
N GLN A 244 7.76 23.27 -23.24
CA GLN A 244 7.99 24.71 -23.13
C GLN A 244 6.70 25.47 -22.83
N GLU A 245 5.62 25.17 -23.55
CA GLU A 245 4.31 25.77 -23.30
C GLU A 245 3.80 25.49 -21.88
N ALA A 246 4.01 24.27 -21.38
CA ALA A 246 3.62 23.91 -20.02
C ALA A 246 4.49 24.62 -18.95
N LEU A 247 5.80 24.75 -19.16
CA LEU A 247 6.69 25.51 -18.27
C LEU A 247 6.30 27.00 -18.21
N ASP A 248 6.00 27.61 -19.36
CA ASP A 248 5.56 29.01 -19.42
C ASP A 248 4.26 29.24 -18.63
N ARG A 249 3.32 28.29 -18.72
CA ARG A 249 2.07 28.32 -17.93
C ARG A 249 2.32 28.15 -16.44
N LEU A 250 3.22 27.24 -16.07
CA LEU A 250 3.60 27.01 -14.68
C LEU A 250 4.15 28.28 -14.04
N VAL A 251 5.01 29.01 -14.75
CA VAL A 251 5.61 30.28 -14.29
C VAL A 251 4.59 31.42 -14.23
N THR A 252 3.74 31.55 -15.25
CA THR A 252 2.79 32.68 -15.35
C THR A 252 1.53 32.51 -14.50
N GLY A 253 1.24 31.30 -14.03
CA GLY A 253 0.01 30.97 -13.30
C GLY A 253 -1.28 31.16 -14.12
N GLY A 254 -1.15 31.36 -15.44
CA GLY A 254 -2.24 31.70 -16.34
C GLY A 254 -2.82 30.50 -17.07
N GLY A 255 -4.13 30.28 -16.95
CA GLY A 255 -4.89 29.31 -17.74
C GLY A 255 -5.91 28.52 -16.91
N GLU A 256 -6.92 27.94 -17.56
CA GLU A 256 -7.80 26.96 -16.92
C GLU A 256 -7.00 25.68 -16.60
N PRO A 257 -6.93 25.23 -15.33
CA PRO A 257 -6.18 24.04 -14.89
C PRO A 257 -6.39 22.80 -15.76
N ARG A 258 -7.64 22.56 -16.16
CA ARG A 258 -8.02 21.41 -17.01
C ARG A 258 -7.43 21.47 -18.41
N ARG A 259 -7.20 22.67 -18.96
CA ARG A 259 -6.59 22.84 -20.29
C ARG A 259 -5.08 22.69 -20.25
N ALA A 260 -4.42 23.00 -19.13
CA ALA A 260 -2.98 22.86 -18.98
C ALA A 260 -2.56 21.37 -19.01
N GLY A 261 -3.23 20.51 -18.22
CA GLY A 261 -2.96 19.07 -18.24
C GLY A 261 -3.29 18.39 -19.57
N ALA A 262 -4.36 18.83 -20.25
CA ALA A 262 -4.74 18.30 -21.57
C ALA A 262 -3.66 18.53 -22.66
N GLY A 263 -2.78 19.52 -22.48
CA GLY A 263 -1.70 19.82 -23.43
C GLY A 263 -0.55 18.80 -23.40
N LEU A 264 -0.31 18.15 -22.26
CA LEU A 264 0.77 17.17 -22.10
C LEU A 264 0.34 15.73 -22.39
N THR A 265 -0.96 15.43 -22.44
CA THR A 265 -1.49 14.08 -22.70
C THR A 265 -0.88 13.41 -23.93
N PRO A 266 -0.76 14.06 -25.12
CA PRO A 266 -0.16 13.40 -26.28
C PRO A 266 1.32 13.03 -26.07
N LEU A 267 2.07 13.88 -25.35
CA LEU A 267 3.46 13.62 -25.01
C LEU A 267 3.58 12.46 -24.02
N LEU A 268 2.73 12.44 -22.98
CA LEU A 268 2.72 11.38 -21.96
C LEU A 268 2.39 10.02 -22.58
N VAL A 269 1.39 9.96 -23.47
CA VAL A 269 1.05 8.72 -24.21
C VAL A 269 2.24 8.24 -25.04
N ARG A 270 2.89 9.14 -25.79
CA ARG A 270 4.09 8.79 -26.58
C ARG A 270 5.22 8.25 -25.70
N LEU A 271 5.56 8.95 -24.62
CA LEU A 271 6.63 8.53 -23.71
C LEU A 271 6.29 7.24 -22.95
N MET A 272 5.02 6.97 -22.68
CA MET A 272 4.53 5.71 -22.09
C MET A 272 4.74 4.53 -23.05
N GLU A 273 4.55 4.73 -24.36
CA GLU A 273 4.85 3.71 -25.36
C GLU A 273 6.36 3.55 -25.57
N ASP A 274 7.11 4.66 -25.61
CA ASP A 274 8.57 4.64 -25.79
C ASP A 274 9.29 3.87 -24.65
N ARG A 275 8.72 3.87 -23.45
CA ARG A 275 9.26 3.12 -22.30
C ARG A 275 8.94 1.62 -22.32
N ARG A 276 8.42 1.08 -23.43
CA ARG A 276 8.26 -0.36 -23.63
C ARG A 276 9.35 -0.89 -24.56
N ASP A 277 9.91 -2.04 -24.21
CA ASP A 277 10.85 -2.73 -25.10
C ASP A 277 10.12 -3.42 -26.27
N ARG A 278 10.87 -4.15 -27.11
CA ARG A 278 10.29 -4.83 -28.29
C ARG A 278 9.31 -5.94 -27.91
N GLN A 279 9.37 -6.43 -26.69
CA GLN A 279 8.51 -7.46 -26.13
C GLN A 279 7.31 -6.85 -25.39
N GLY A 280 7.22 -5.52 -25.33
CA GLY A 280 6.16 -4.79 -24.64
C GLY A 280 6.39 -4.67 -23.13
N ALA A 281 7.55 -5.11 -22.62
CA ALA A 281 7.87 -4.99 -21.20
C ALA A 281 8.30 -3.56 -20.88
N VAL A 282 7.87 -3.06 -19.73
CA VAL A 282 8.19 -1.70 -19.28
C VAL A 282 9.65 -1.63 -18.85
N LEU A 283 10.39 -0.67 -19.38
CA LEU A 283 11.77 -0.40 -19.03
C LEU A 283 11.88 0.06 -17.56
N ALA A 284 12.99 -0.30 -16.92
CA ALA A 284 13.31 0.10 -15.55
C ALA A 284 13.14 1.61 -15.34
N GLU A 285 12.76 2.03 -14.14
CA GLU A 285 12.44 3.45 -13.86
C GLU A 285 13.63 4.39 -14.06
N ASP A 286 14.84 3.90 -13.79
CA ASP A 286 16.10 4.62 -13.97
C ASP A 286 16.62 4.56 -15.41
N HIS A 287 15.94 3.88 -16.33
CA HIS A 287 16.29 3.89 -17.75
C HIS A 287 16.08 5.30 -18.34
N PRO A 288 16.96 5.82 -19.22
CA PRO A 288 16.86 7.18 -19.74
C PRO A 288 15.49 7.54 -20.36
N VAL A 289 14.85 6.57 -21.02
CA VAL A 289 13.51 6.75 -21.60
C VAL A 289 12.43 6.83 -20.53
N SER A 290 12.49 5.99 -19.49
CA SER A 290 11.55 6.03 -18.36
C SER A 290 11.70 7.33 -17.57
N ARG A 291 12.93 7.83 -17.38
CA ARG A 291 13.17 9.14 -16.75
C ARG A 291 12.51 10.29 -17.51
N ARG A 292 12.51 10.26 -18.85
CA ARG A 292 11.77 11.25 -19.67
C ARG A 292 10.28 11.19 -19.38
N PHE A 293 9.69 10.00 -19.35
CA PHE A 293 8.28 9.82 -18.99
C PHE A 293 7.99 10.44 -17.60
N TRP A 294 8.76 10.07 -16.57
CA TRP A 294 8.57 10.57 -15.21
C TRP A 294 8.77 12.09 -15.09
N ALA A 295 9.72 12.67 -15.83
CA ALA A 295 9.92 14.11 -15.88
C ALA A 295 8.72 14.86 -16.50
N ALA A 296 8.14 14.32 -17.58
CA ALA A 296 6.94 14.89 -18.18
C ALA A 296 5.71 14.74 -17.27
N GLN A 297 5.59 13.61 -16.58
CA GLN A 297 4.51 13.38 -15.60
C GLN A 297 4.62 14.36 -14.42
N ALA A 298 5.82 14.57 -13.87
CA ALA A 298 6.02 15.54 -12.78
C ALA A 298 5.67 16.98 -13.20
N LEU A 299 5.93 17.37 -14.46
CA LEU A 299 5.49 18.66 -14.99
C LEU A 299 3.95 18.76 -15.02
N ASP A 300 3.26 17.70 -15.45
CA ASP A 300 1.80 17.63 -15.46
C ASP A 300 1.20 17.69 -14.04
N GLU A 301 1.81 16.99 -13.08
CA GLU A 301 1.41 17.00 -11.66
C GLU A 301 1.65 18.36 -10.98
N ALA A 302 2.71 19.07 -11.38
CA ALA A 302 3.03 20.40 -10.85
C ALA A 302 2.02 21.49 -11.23
N MET A 303 1.17 21.25 -12.24
CA MET A 303 0.23 22.23 -12.75
C MET A 303 -0.78 22.68 -11.68
N PRO A 304 -1.06 24.00 -11.56
CA PRO A 304 -2.02 24.52 -10.60
C PRO A 304 -3.44 24.03 -10.90
N GLY A 305 -4.23 23.81 -9.84
CA GLY A 305 -5.66 23.47 -9.92
C GLY A 305 -6.00 21.99 -10.14
N ARG A 306 -5.01 21.09 -10.09
CA ARG A 306 -5.25 19.68 -9.83
C ARG A 306 -5.56 19.47 -8.35
N THR A 307 -6.59 18.67 -8.07
CA THR A 307 -6.91 18.19 -6.72
C THR A 307 -6.31 16.82 -6.44
N TRP A 308 -5.91 16.09 -7.49
CA TRP A 308 -5.26 14.79 -7.40
C TRP A 308 -4.44 14.51 -8.68
N PRO A 309 -3.23 13.93 -8.58
CA PRO A 309 -2.45 13.68 -7.34
C PRO A 309 -2.01 14.99 -6.65
N ASP A 310 -1.37 14.89 -5.47
CA ASP A 310 -0.85 16.06 -4.73
C ASP A 310 0.24 16.75 -5.57
N ARG A 311 0.25 18.09 -5.64
CA ARG A 311 1.28 18.87 -6.40
C ARG A 311 2.70 18.57 -5.92
N LEU A 312 2.87 18.18 -4.65
CA LEU A 312 4.18 17.79 -4.12
C LEU A 312 4.71 16.48 -4.71
N ASP A 313 3.84 15.63 -5.26
CA ASP A 313 4.26 14.35 -5.86
C ASP A 313 5.08 14.53 -7.15
N ALA A 314 5.07 15.72 -7.74
CA ALA A 314 6.02 16.10 -8.79
C ALA A 314 7.48 15.92 -8.33
N LEU A 315 7.77 15.92 -7.03
CA LEU A 315 9.12 15.72 -6.49
C LEU A 315 9.44 14.24 -6.18
N ALA A 316 8.45 13.35 -6.18
CA ALA A 316 8.62 11.97 -5.69
C ALA A 316 9.70 11.18 -6.47
N ASN A 317 9.81 11.45 -7.77
CA ASN A 317 10.78 10.80 -8.66
C ASN A 317 12.14 11.51 -8.75
N ALA A 318 12.42 12.52 -7.91
CA ALA A 318 13.66 13.29 -8.00
C ALA A 318 14.94 12.45 -7.90
N PRO A 319 15.06 11.50 -6.95
CA PRO A 319 16.25 10.65 -6.87
C PRO A 319 16.47 9.82 -8.14
N THR A 320 15.39 9.27 -8.71
CA THR A 320 15.44 8.43 -9.92
C THR A 320 15.78 9.24 -11.17
N ILE A 321 15.16 10.40 -11.35
CA ILE A 321 15.38 11.24 -12.54
C ILE A 321 16.76 11.88 -12.51
N LEU A 322 17.14 12.49 -11.37
CA LEU A 322 18.33 13.33 -11.25
C LEU A 322 19.59 12.55 -10.81
N GLY A 323 19.44 11.34 -10.26
CA GLY A 323 20.56 10.53 -9.78
C GLY A 323 21.49 11.31 -8.86
N ASP A 324 22.79 11.34 -9.19
CA ASP A 324 23.84 12.00 -8.39
C ASP A 324 23.64 13.52 -8.23
N MET A 325 22.82 14.16 -9.06
CA MET A 325 22.50 15.59 -8.91
C MET A 325 21.50 15.86 -7.77
N TRP A 326 20.71 14.85 -7.38
CA TRP A 326 19.62 15.04 -6.42
C TRP A 326 20.11 15.51 -5.04
N PRO A 327 21.13 14.91 -4.39
CA PRO A 327 21.54 15.33 -3.04
C PRO A 327 21.93 16.80 -2.96
N ALA A 328 22.65 17.31 -3.98
CA ALA A 328 23.06 18.70 -4.06
C ALA A 328 21.86 19.64 -4.27
N LEU A 329 20.93 19.27 -5.16
CA LEU A 329 19.71 20.05 -5.35
C LEU A 329 18.84 20.04 -4.10
N ARG A 330 18.62 18.89 -3.47
CA ARG A 330 17.84 18.75 -2.22
C ARG A 330 18.37 19.67 -1.14
N ALA A 331 19.69 19.73 -0.92
CA ALA A 331 20.29 20.64 0.06
C ALA A 331 20.01 22.13 -0.24
N GLN A 332 20.00 22.52 -1.52
CA GLN A 332 19.62 23.88 -1.93
C GLN A 332 18.14 24.15 -1.67
N LEU A 333 17.26 23.17 -1.92
CA LEU A 333 15.82 23.30 -1.64
C LEU A 333 15.57 23.48 -0.15
N THR A 334 16.24 22.71 0.71
CA THR A 334 16.16 22.87 2.16
C THR A 334 16.56 24.28 2.58
N THR A 335 17.66 24.81 2.04
CA THR A 335 18.10 26.19 2.32
C THR A 335 17.04 27.21 1.88
N MET A 336 16.47 27.04 0.69
CA MET A 336 15.42 27.93 0.17
C MET A 336 14.14 27.90 1.02
N ILE A 337 13.79 26.73 1.56
CA ILE A 337 12.65 26.57 2.46
C ILE A 337 12.91 27.27 3.79
N ASP A 338 14.08 27.05 4.39
CA ASP A 338 14.46 27.62 5.68
C ASP A 338 14.58 29.15 5.61
N GLU A 339 15.13 29.71 4.52
CA GLU A 339 15.18 31.16 4.28
C GLU A 339 13.78 31.75 4.05
N GLY A 340 12.96 31.07 3.26
CA GLY A 340 11.59 31.50 2.94
C GLY A 340 10.68 31.52 4.16
N ALA A 341 10.84 30.57 5.09
CA ALA A 341 10.10 30.52 6.34
C ALA A 341 10.49 31.64 7.33
N ASN A 342 11.70 32.19 7.21
CA ASN A 342 12.22 33.24 8.09
C ASN A 342 12.04 34.67 7.56
N SER A 343 11.42 34.84 6.37
CA SER A 343 11.28 36.15 5.74
C SER A 343 10.22 37.02 6.45
N PRO A 344 10.54 38.28 6.83
CA PRO A 344 9.67 39.12 7.67
C PRO A 344 8.31 39.48 7.04
N SER A 345 8.16 39.34 5.72
CA SER A 345 6.89 39.50 5.00
C SER A 345 5.89 38.36 5.21
N THR A 346 6.27 37.28 5.90
CA THR A 346 5.43 36.09 6.16
C THR A 346 5.07 35.88 7.63
N ARG A 347 5.59 36.70 8.57
CA ARG A 347 5.12 36.70 9.95
C ARG A 347 3.73 37.31 9.99
N ALA A 348 2.71 36.50 10.25
CA ALA A 348 1.39 37.00 10.61
C ALA A 348 1.55 38.03 11.75
N PRO A 349 0.81 39.16 11.72
CA PRO A 349 0.87 40.14 12.79
C PRO A 349 0.53 39.42 14.11
N GLN A 350 1.40 39.59 15.12
CA GLN A 350 1.08 39.09 16.44
C GLN A 350 -0.26 39.72 16.89
N PRO A 351 -1.21 38.91 17.40
CA PRO A 351 -2.41 39.48 17.99
C PRO A 351 -1.98 40.37 19.15
N TYR A 352 -2.40 41.63 19.11
CA TYR A 352 -2.04 42.70 20.03
C TYR A 352 -2.24 42.30 21.51
N GLU A 353 -1.33 42.80 22.35
CA GLU A 353 -1.43 42.88 23.82
C GLU A 353 -2.68 43.63 24.31
#